data_AF-J4H131-F1
#
_entry.id   AF-J4H131-F1
#
_cell.length_a   1.000
_cell.length_b   1.000
_cell.length_c   1.000
_cell.angle_alpha   90.00
_cell.angle_beta   90.00
_cell.angle_gamma   90.00
#
_symmetry.space_group_name_H-M   'P 1'
#
loop_
_entity.id
_entity.type
_entity.pdbx_description
1 polymer ?
#
loop_
_entity_poly.entity_id
_entity_poly.type
_entity_poly.pdbx_seq_one_letter_code
_entity_poly.pdbx_strand_id
1 'polypeptide(L)'
;MADPIIDIVNIIVGPIFIGMLFFFLIYGGTIGQTIYYLRNYSQDRLSIKFLVAGLFLLDTAKAFGDGEMFWFYLIQNHGDVIGLSAITVWVGVQNILGVCFVPFWFSA
;
A
#
# COMPACT_ATOMS: atom_id res chain seq x y z
N MET A 1 -5.90 -36.18 -0.31
CA MET A 1 -4.77 -35.32 -0.72
C MET A 1 -5.42 -34.17 -1.46
N ALA A 2 -5.58 -33.01 -0.83
CA ALA A 2 -6.12 -31.84 -1.53
C ALA A 2 -5.13 -31.46 -2.64
N ASP A 3 -5.65 -31.10 -3.81
CA ASP A 3 -4.79 -30.71 -4.92
C ASP A 3 -3.94 -29.51 -4.50
N PRO A 4 -2.61 -29.54 -4.66
CA PRO A 4 -1.71 -28.49 -4.17
C PRO A 4 -2.05 -27.09 -4.71
N ILE A 5 -2.77 -27.02 -5.83
CA ILE A 5 -3.29 -25.77 -6.43
C ILE A 5 -4.39 -25.14 -5.56
N ILE A 6 -5.28 -25.95 -4.98
CA ILE A 6 -6.38 -25.47 -4.13
C ILE A 6 -5.83 -24.87 -2.82
N ASP A 7 -4.75 -25.43 -2.27
CA ASP A 7 -4.11 -24.93 -1.06
C ASP A 7 -3.44 -23.56 -1.27
N ILE A 8 -2.72 -23.38 -2.39
CA ILE A 8 -2.04 -22.11 -2.69
C ILE A 8 -3.05 -20.96 -2.81
N VAL A 9 -4.14 -21.17 -3.54
CA VAL A 9 -5.16 -20.12 -3.75
C VAL A 9 -5.82 -19.73 -2.44
N ASN A 10 -6.23 -20.69 -1.61
CA ASN A 10 -6.92 -20.40 -0.36
C ASN A 10 -6.01 -19.81 0.72
N ILE A 11 -4.74 -20.24 0.78
CA ILE A 11 -3.80 -19.79 1.82
C ILE A 11 -3.21 -18.42 1.48
N ILE A 12 -3.04 -18.08 0.20
CA ILE A 12 -2.31 -16.87 -0.21
C ILE A 12 -3.26 -15.79 -0.71
N VAL A 13 -4.16 -16.12 -1.65
CA VAL A 13 -4.97 -15.11 -2.36
C VAL A 13 -6.02 -14.50 -1.46
N GLY A 14 -6.73 -15.32 -0.68
CA GLY A 14 -7.79 -14.87 0.23
C GLY A 14 -7.27 -13.86 1.27
N PRO A 15 -6.21 -14.19 2.04
CA PRO A 15 -5.65 -13.28 3.03
C PRO A 15 -5.07 -12.00 2.43
N ILE A 16 -4.38 -12.07 1.28
CA ILE A 16 -3.85 -10.88 0.60
C ILE A 16 -4.99 -9.94 0.21
N PHE A 17 -6.09 -10.47 -0.34
CA PHE A 17 -7.25 -9.65 -0.71
C PHE A 17 -7.89 -8.96 0.50
N ILE A 18 -8.11 -9.69 1.58
CA ILE A 18 -8.67 -9.11 2.81
C ILE A 18 -7.73 -8.04 3.38
N GLY A 19 -6.43 -8.33 3.45
CA GLY A 19 -5.43 -7.37 3.90
C GLY A 19 -5.44 -6.07 3.08
N MET A 20 -5.63 -6.18 1.77
CA MET A 20 -5.74 -5.05 0.85
C MET A 20 -6.96 -4.17 1.13
N LEU A 21 -8.12 -4.77 1.39
CA LEU A 21 -9.33 -4.02 1.75
C LEU A 21 -9.14 -3.23 3.04
N PHE A 22 -8.56 -3.86 4.06
CA PHE A 22 -8.22 -3.19 5.32
C PHE A 22 -7.20 -2.07 5.11
N PHE A 23 -6.20 -2.30 4.25
CA PHE A 23 -5.22 -1.28 3.90
C PHE A 23 -5.88 -0.03 3.29
N PHE A 24 -6.77 -0.18 2.31
CA PHE A 24 -7.48 0.96 1.72
C PHE A 24 -8.40 1.68 2.70
N LEU A 25 -9.07 0.94 3.60
CA LEU A 25 -9.89 1.54 4.66
C LEU A 25 -9.05 2.41 5.60
N ILE A 26 -7.91 1.91 6.05
CA ILE A 26 -7.00 2.64 6.93
C ILE A 26 -6.39 3.84 6.19
N TYR A 27 -6.01 3.68 4.92
CA TYR A 27 -5.49 4.75 4.07
C TYR A 27 -6.50 5.91 3.91
N GLY A 28 -7.80 5.61 3.79
CA GLY A 28 -8.86 6.62 3.84
C GLY A 28 -8.83 7.45 5.12
N GLY A 29 -8.54 6.82 6.25
CA GLY A 29 -8.31 7.49 7.54
C GLY A 29 -7.10 8.42 7.51
N THR A 30 -5.97 7.97 6.95
CA THR A 30 -4.75 8.78 6.80
C THR A 30 -4.99 10.03 5.96
N ILE A 31 -5.74 9.92 4.86
CA ILE A 31 -6.16 11.08 4.05
C ILE A 31 -6.93 12.09 4.92
N GLY A 32 -7.90 11.60 5.70
CA GLY A 32 -8.66 12.44 6.62
C GLY A 32 -7.79 13.16 7.64
N GLN A 33 -6.81 12.46 8.23
CA GLN A 33 -5.85 13.03 9.16
C GLN A 33 -4.98 14.10 8.51
N THR A 34 -4.49 13.88 7.28
CA THR A 34 -3.71 14.86 6.53
C THR A 34 -4.53 16.13 6.26
N ILE A 35 -5.77 16.00 5.80
CA ILE A 35 -6.65 17.14 5.52
C ILE A 35 -6.98 17.90 6.81
N TYR A 36 -7.27 17.18 7.89
CA TYR A 36 -7.52 17.77 9.20
C TYR A 36 -6.30 18.56 9.69
N TYR A 37 -5.10 17.99 9.56
CA TYR A 37 -3.86 18.64 9.95
C TYR A 37 -3.64 19.94 9.17
N LEU A 38 -3.74 19.89 7.84
CA LEU A 38 -3.55 21.06 6.97
C LEU A 38 -4.55 22.19 7.26
N ARG A 39 -5.77 21.84 7.69
CA ARG A 39 -6.83 22.80 8.01
C ARG A 39 -6.72 23.39 9.41
N ASN A 40 -6.44 22.56 10.42
CA ASN A 40 -6.48 22.97 11.82
C ASN A 40 -5.17 23.61 12.29
N TYR A 41 -4.03 23.22 11.71
CA TYR A 41 -2.69 23.70 12.09
C TYR A 41 -2.17 24.71 11.07
N SER A 42 -2.95 25.77 10.83
CA SER A 42 -2.60 26.80 9.86
C SER A 42 -1.40 27.66 10.27
N GLN A 43 -1.05 27.71 11.56
CA GLN A 43 0.06 28.49 12.09
C GLN A 43 1.41 27.74 12.17
N ASP A 44 1.43 26.45 11.83
CA ASP A 44 2.67 25.67 11.82
C ASP A 44 3.62 26.11 10.70
N ARG A 45 4.92 25.89 10.93
CA ARG A 45 6.00 26.23 10.00
C ARG A 45 5.74 25.58 8.64
N LEU A 46 5.91 26.36 7.56
CA LEU A 46 5.72 25.89 6.18
C LEU A 46 6.50 24.60 5.88
N SER A 47 7.70 24.43 6.46
CA SER A 47 8.51 23.22 6.33
C SER A 47 7.76 21.95 6.77
N ILE A 48 7.00 22.00 7.87
CA ILE A 48 6.23 20.86 8.38
C ILE A 48 5.03 20.58 7.47
N LYS A 49 4.42 21.62 6.89
CA LYS A 49 3.33 21.43 5.92
C LYS A 49 3.81 20.79 4.62
N PHE A 50 4.97 21.20 4.10
CA PHE A 50 5.58 20.54 2.93
C PHE A 50 5.97 19.10 3.25
N LEU A 51 6.49 18.87 4.46
CA LEU A 51 6.82 17.55 4.96
C LEU A 51 5.58 16.63 4.98
N VAL A 52 4.47 17.08 5.58
CA VAL A 52 3.21 16.33 5.64
C VAL A 52 2.60 16.11 4.25
N ALA A 53 2.62 17.12 3.37
CA ALA A 53 2.15 16.97 2.00
C ALA A 53 3.02 15.98 1.19
N GLY A 54 4.33 16.00 1.38
CA GLY A 54 5.25 15.02 0.77
C GLY A 54 5.01 13.61 1.28
N LEU A 55 4.80 13.44 2.58
CA LEU A 55 4.47 12.16 3.20
C LEU A 55 3.14 11.60 2.65
N PHE A 56 2.13 12.46 2.52
CA PHE A 56 0.85 12.12 1.89
C PHE A 56 1.01 11.64 0.44
N LEU A 57 1.83 12.32 -0.36
CA LEU A 57 2.08 11.92 -1.75
C LEU A 57 2.81 10.57 -1.82
N LEU A 58 3.78 10.33 -0.94
CA LEU A 58 4.48 9.04 -0.86
C LEU A 58 3.54 7.90 -0.45
N ASP A 59 2.66 8.15 0.53
CA ASP A 59 1.67 7.15 0.98
C ASP A 59 0.66 6.83 -0.13
N THR A 60 0.24 7.87 -0.87
CA THR A 60 -0.64 7.73 -2.04
C THR A 60 0.04 6.93 -3.17
N ALA A 61 1.32 7.19 -3.45
CA ALA A 61 2.08 6.46 -4.45
C ALA A 61 2.25 4.97 -4.06
N LYS A 62 2.47 4.69 -2.76
CA LYS A 62 2.50 3.33 -2.23
C LYS A 62 1.15 2.64 -2.43
N ALA A 63 0.06 3.29 -2.04
CA ALA A 63 -1.30 2.74 -2.18
C ALA A 63 -1.67 2.45 -3.64
N PHE A 64 -1.20 3.29 -4.57
CA PHE A 64 -1.35 3.05 -6.00
C PHE A 64 -0.59 1.80 -6.46
N GLY A 65 0.69 1.66 -6.07
CA GLY A 65 1.49 0.48 -6.39
C GLY A 65 0.91 -0.82 -5.82
N ASP A 66 0.37 -0.75 -4.60
CA ASP A 66 -0.37 -1.85 -3.98
C ASP A 66 -1.59 -2.23 -4.85
N GLY A 67 -2.34 -1.24 -5.33
CA GLY A 67 -3.51 -1.42 -6.21
C GLY A 67 -3.17 -2.10 -7.54
N GLU A 68 -2.10 -1.67 -8.20
CA GLU A 68 -1.62 -2.27 -9.45
C GLU A 68 -1.13 -3.72 -9.24
N MET A 69 -0.41 -3.96 -8.15
CA MET A 69 0.01 -5.31 -7.75
C MET A 69 -1.20 -6.24 -7.60
N PHE A 70 -2.25 -5.74 -6.96
CA PHE A 70 -3.48 -6.48 -6.76
C PHE A 70 -4.23 -6.75 -8.08
N TRP A 71 -4.31 -5.76 -8.97
CA TRP A 71 -4.88 -5.95 -10.31
C TRP A 71 -4.14 -7.02 -11.10
N PHE A 72 -2.81 -7.06 -11.02
CA PHE A 72 -1.99 -8.08 -11.66
C PHE A 72 -2.30 -9.48 -11.14
N TYR A 73 -2.35 -9.67 -9.82
CA TYR A 73 -2.58 -11.01 -9.23
C TYR A 73 -4.04 -11.48 -9.31
N LEU A 74 -5.02 -10.60 -9.09
CA LEU A 74 -6.43 -11.01 -9.05
C LEU A 74 -7.12 -10.99 -10.40
N ILE A 75 -6.73 -10.12 -11.32
CA ILE A 75 -7.47 -9.90 -12.58
C ILE A 75 -6.66 -10.41 -13.75
N GLN A 76 -5.43 -9.94 -13.93
CA GLN A 76 -4.62 -10.33 -15.09
C GLN A 76 -4.19 -11.80 -15.04
N ASN A 77 -3.80 -12.30 -13.86
CA ASN A 77 -3.32 -13.67 -13.66
C ASN A 77 -4.32 -14.52 -12.86
N HIS A 78 -5.62 -14.23 -12.98
CA HIS A 78 -6.66 -14.96 -12.26
C HIS A 78 -6.63 -16.46 -12.62
N GLY A 79 -6.33 -17.30 -11.63
CA GLY A 79 -6.27 -18.76 -11.80
C GLY A 79 -4.98 -19.28 -12.44
N ASP A 80 -4.01 -18.42 -12.75
CA ASP A 80 -2.67 -18.84 -13.18
C ASP A 80 -1.70 -18.89 -11.99
N VAL A 81 -1.28 -20.11 -11.64
CA VAL A 81 -0.38 -20.38 -10.52
C VAL A 81 1.02 -19.81 -10.78
N ILE A 82 1.45 -19.73 -12.04
CA ILE A 82 2.77 -19.21 -12.41
C ILE A 82 2.79 -17.70 -12.21
N GLY A 83 1.79 -16.99 -12.75
CA GLY A 83 1.61 -15.55 -12.55
C GLY A 83 1.48 -15.14 -11.06
N LEU A 84 0.85 -15.96 -10.23
CA LEU A 84 0.75 -15.72 -8.78
C LEU A 84 2.09 -15.82 -8.04
N SER A 85 2.98 -16.69 -8.51
CA SER A 85 4.31 -16.88 -7.90
C SER A 85 5.35 -15.85 -8.38
N ALA A 86 5.01 -15.06 -9.39
CA ALA A 86 5.91 -14.06 -9.96
C ALA A 86 6.05 -12.86 -9.03
N ILE A 87 7.29 -12.43 -8.75
CA ILE A 87 7.56 -11.17 -8.05
C ILE A 87 7.38 -10.03 -9.05
N THR A 88 6.41 -9.16 -8.81
CA THR A 88 6.15 -8.01 -9.66
C THR A 88 7.08 -6.83 -9.32
N VAL A 89 7.32 -5.95 -10.29
CA VAL A 89 8.08 -4.71 -10.10
C VAL A 89 7.45 -3.83 -9.02
N TRP A 90 6.12 -3.91 -8.85
CA TRP A 90 5.36 -3.18 -7.84
C TRP A 90 5.77 -3.52 -6.41
N VAL A 91 6.15 -4.78 -6.13
CA VAL A 91 6.72 -5.18 -4.83
C VAL A 91 8.03 -4.43 -4.57
N GLY A 92 8.88 -4.28 -5.59
CA GLY A 92 10.12 -3.50 -5.48
C GLY A 92 9.87 -2.03 -5.17
N VAL A 93 8.92 -1.42 -5.89
CA VAL A 93 8.49 -0.03 -5.65
C VAL A 93 7.97 0.16 -4.23
N GLN A 94 7.13 -0.75 -3.74
CA GLN A 94 6.57 -0.70 -2.39
C GLN A 94 7.67 -0.75 -1.31
N ASN A 95 8.66 -1.63 -1.47
CA ASN A 95 9.78 -1.75 -0.53
C ASN A 95 10.65 -0.49 -0.51
N ILE A 96 10.93 0.10 -1.67
CA ILE A 96 11.70 1.35 -1.76
C ILE A 96 10.94 2.49 -1.09
N LEU A 97 9.65 2.65 -1.37
CA LEU A 97 8.80 3.67 -0.75
C LEU A 97 8.70 3.47 0.77
N GLY A 98 8.61 2.23 1.24
CA GLY A 98 8.63 1.89 2.66
C GLY A 98 9.94 2.29 3.36
N VAL A 99 11.08 2.03 2.73
CA VAL A 99 12.40 2.46 3.25
C VAL A 99 12.53 3.98 3.28
N CYS A 100 11.90 4.71 2.36
CA CYS A 100 11.86 6.17 2.44
C CYS A 100 10.94 6.68 3.57
N PHE A 101 9.90 5.92 3.93
CA PHE A 101 8.89 6.28 4.93
C PHE A 101 9.38 6.06 6.37
N VAL A 102 10.05 4.95 6.65
CA VAL A 102 10.46 4.55 8.02
C VAL A 102 11.40 5.55 8.70
N PRO A 103 12.50 6.01 8.06
CA PRO A 103 13.39 7.01 8.66
C PRO A 103 12.71 8.34 8.93
N PHE A 104 11.68 8.65 8.13
CA PHE A 104 10.93 9.89 8.23
C PHE A 104 10.04 9.94 9.47
N TRP A 105 9.48 8.79 9.86
CA TRP A 105 8.67 8.64 11.07
C TRP A 105 9.51 8.72 12.36
N PHE A 106 10.77 8.30 12.33
CA PHE A 106 11.69 8.40 13.47
C PHE A 106 12.39 9.77 13.60
N SER A 107 12.28 10.62 12.58
CA SER A 107 12.94 11.94 12.53
C SER A 107 11.98 13.12 12.74
N ALA A 108 10.68 12.86 12.89
CA ALA A 108 9.63 13.84 13.20
C ALA A 108 9.18 13.70 14.65
#